data_AF-A0A931TEN5-F1
#
_entry.id   AF-A0A931TEN5-F1
#
_cell.length_a   1.000
_cell.length_b   1.000
_cell.length_c   1.000
_cell.angle_alpha   90.00
_cell.angle_beta   90.00
_cell.angle_gamma   90.00
#
_symmetry.space_group_name_H-M   'P 1'
#
loop_
_entity.id
_entity.type
_entity.pdbx_description
1 polymer ?
#
loop_
_entity_poly.entity_id
_entity_poly.type
_entity_poly.pdbx_seq_one_letter_code
_entity_poly.pdbx_strand_id
1 'polypeptide(L)' 'MTDCRFWVVHQDLPATCYGPSGARLHGADEWVDLGSVKEVTKVIATLALDDCGVA' A
#
# COMPACT_ATOMS: atom_id res chain seq x y z
N MET A 1 -12.83 -4.67 -1.96
CA MET A 1 -12.51 -4.19 -3.33
C MET A 1 -11.88 -2.82 -3.18
N THR A 2 -10.72 -2.59 -3.78
CA THR A 2 -9.99 -1.32 -3.72
C THR A 2 -10.07 -0.60 -5.06
N ASP A 3 -9.63 0.65 -5.11
CA ASP A 3 -9.61 1.44 -6.35
C ASP A 3 -8.62 0.89 -7.39
N CYS A 4 -7.68 0.04 -6.98
CA CYS A 4 -6.80 -0.70 -7.89
C CYS A 4 -7.56 -1.48 -8.96
N ARG A 5 -8.81 -1.91 -8.67
CA ARG A 5 -9.66 -2.58 -9.66
C ARG A 5 -9.83 -1.73 -10.92
N PHE A 6 -9.95 -0.41 -10.80
CA PHE A 6 -10.14 0.45 -11.97
C PHE A 6 -8.97 0.35 -12.94
N TRP A 7 -7.75 0.42 -12.42
CA TRP A 7 -6.52 0.34 -13.20
C TRP A 7 -6.34 -1.04 -13.84
N VAL A 8 -6.52 -2.11 -13.06
CA VAL A 8 -6.32 -3.47 -13.55
C VAL A 8 -7.39 -3.88 -14.57
N VAL A 9 -8.67 -3.61 -14.31
CA VAL A 9 -9.77 -4.12 -15.15
C VAL A 9 -10.06 -3.21 -16.35
N HIS A 10 -9.95 -1.88 -16.16
CA HIS A 10 -10.41 -0.92 -17.18
C HIS A 10 -9.28 -0.20 -17.91
N GLN A 11 -8.05 -0.22 -17.38
CA GLN A 11 -6.92 0.51 -17.97
C GLN A 11 -5.77 -0.41 -18.40
N ASP A 12 -5.89 -1.73 -18.21
CA ASP A 12 -4.83 -2.73 -18.46
C ASP A 12 -3.49 -2.35 -17.80
N LEU A 13 -3.55 -1.70 -16.65
CA LEU A 13 -2.40 -1.22 -15.91
C LEU A 13 -2.21 -2.04 -14.63
N PRO A 14 -1.02 -2.66 -14.42
CA PRO A 14 -0.73 -3.33 -13.16
C PRO A 14 -0.85 -2.36 -11.98
N ALA A 15 -1.64 -2.74 -10.97
CA ALA A 15 -1.79 -1.96 -9.75
C ALA A 15 -1.95 -2.88 -8.53
N THR A 16 -1.41 -2.46 -7.40
CA THR A 16 -1.53 -3.14 -6.10
C THR A 16 -2.04 -2.19 -5.03
N CYS A 17 -2.73 -2.74 -4.02
CA CYS A 17 -3.13 -2.02 -2.81
C CYS A 17 -2.43 -2.68 -1.62
N TYR A 18 -1.31 -2.10 -1.19
CA TYR A 18 -0.47 -2.62 -0.12
C TYR A 18 -0.29 -1.56 0.97
N GLY A 19 -0.38 -1.97 2.23
CA GLY A 19 -0.41 -1.05 3.38
C GLY A 19 -0.06 -1.72 4.70
N PRO A 20 0.07 -0.93 5.78
CA PRO A 20 0.40 -1.42 7.12
C PRO A 20 -0.70 -2.30 7.72
N SER A 21 -0.36 -3.03 8.77
CA SER A 21 -1.31 -3.80 9.55
C SER A 21 -2.08 -2.89 10.52
N GLY A 22 -3.37 -3.12 10.62
CA GLY A 22 -4.29 -2.40 11.50
C GLY A 22 -5.63 -3.14 11.54
N ALA A 23 -6.57 -2.63 12.32
CA ALA A 23 -7.90 -3.22 12.38
C ALA A 23 -8.97 -2.20 12.77
N ARG A 24 -10.23 -2.67 12.70
CA ARG A 24 -11.43 -1.90 13.05
C ARG A 24 -11.61 -0.63 12.20
N LEU A 25 -11.21 -0.73 10.92
CA LEU A 25 -11.47 0.32 9.92
C LEU A 25 -12.94 0.75 9.97
N HIS A 26 -13.17 2.05 9.98
CA HIS A 26 -14.50 2.69 10.09
C HIS A 26 -15.17 2.54 11.48
N GLY A 27 -14.38 2.26 12.53
CA GLY A 27 -14.87 2.13 13.91
C GLY A 27 -14.25 3.17 14.86
N ALA A 28 -14.86 3.34 16.04
CA ALA A 28 -14.35 4.27 17.06
C ALA A 28 -12.96 3.86 17.61
N ASP A 29 -12.67 2.56 17.61
CA ASP A 29 -11.38 1.99 18.05
C ASP A 29 -10.49 1.60 16.86
N GLU A 30 -10.59 2.33 15.73
CA GLU A 30 -9.70 2.14 14.59
C GLU A 30 -8.23 2.34 14.99
N TRP A 31 -7.35 1.44 14.57
CA TRP A 31 -5.93 1.52 14.93
C TRP A 31 -5.02 0.94 13.85
N VAL A 32 -3.74 1.29 13.94
CA VAL A 32 -2.65 0.81 13.08
C VAL A 32 -1.42 0.45 13.91
N ASP A 33 -0.67 -0.57 13.50
CA ASP A 33 0.60 -0.94 14.12
C ASP A 33 1.74 -0.05 13.61
N LEU A 34 2.36 0.73 14.49
CA LEU A 34 3.44 1.68 14.11
C LEU A 34 4.71 0.98 13.61
N GLY A 35 5.00 -0.24 14.08
CA GLY A 35 6.09 -1.04 13.56
C GLY A 35 5.87 -1.37 12.07
N SER A 36 4.66 -1.80 11.74
CA SER A 36 4.26 -2.12 10.37
C SER A 36 4.23 -0.89 9.47
N VAL A 37 3.85 0.29 9.99
CA VAL A 37 3.94 1.56 9.23
C VAL A 37 5.38 1.81 8.80
N LYS A 38 6.34 1.67 9.73
CA LYS A 38 7.77 1.86 9.44
C LYS A 38 8.27 0.85 8.40
N GLU A 39 7.91 -0.42 8.54
CA GLU A 39 8.35 -1.45 7.59
C GLU A 39 7.72 -1.27 6.20
N VAL A 40 6.41 -0.99 6.11
CA VAL A 40 5.74 -0.71 4.83
C VAL A 40 6.30 0.54 4.15
N THR A 41 6.68 1.56 4.93
CA THR A 41 7.34 2.75 4.38
C THR A 41 8.64 2.38 3.68
N LYS A 42 9.45 1.49 4.26
CA LYS A 42 10.67 1.00 3.62
C LYS A 42 10.36 0.22 2.34
N VAL A 43 9.36 -0.66 2.37
CA VAL A 43 8.94 -1.43 1.18
C VAL A 43 8.56 -0.50 0.03
N ILE A 44 7.75 0.53 0.29
CA ILE A 44 7.34 1.50 -0.74
C ILE A 44 8.54 2.32 -1.22
N ALA A 45 9.43 2.75 -0.31
CA ALA A 45 10.64 3.47 -0.68
C ALA A 45 11.56 2.62 -1.57
N THR A 46 11.81 1.36 -1.21
CA THR A 46 12.60 0.44 -2.01
C THR A 46 11.96 0.20 -3.37
N LEU A 47 10.64 -0.05 -3.42
CA LEU A 47 9.92 -0.20 -4.69
C LEU A 47 10.12 1.03 -5.60
N ALA A 48 10.01 2.24 -5.05
CA ALA A 48 10.21 3.47 -5.82
C ALA A 48 11.67 3.65 -6.28
N LEU A 49 12.66 3.30 -5.44
CA LEU A 49 14.07 3.35 -5.82
C LEU A 49 14.36 2.38 -6.98
N ASP A 50 13.85 1.15 -6.89
CA ASP A 50 14.02 0.12 -7.92
C ASP A 50 13.33 0.52 -9.24
N ASP A 51 12.08 1.01 -9.17
CA ASP A 51 11.29 1.41 -10.34
C ASP A 51 11.87 2.65 -11.04
N CYS A 52 12.35 3.64 -10.27
CA CYS A 52 13.02 4.81 -10.81
C CYS A 52 14.46 4.54 -11.28
N GLY A 53 15.02 3.36 -11.00
CA GLY A 53 16.39 3.00 -11.37
C GLY A 53 17.48 3.77 -10.61
N VAL A 54 17.19 4.17 -9.36
CA VAL A 54 18.10 4.96 -8.50
C VAL A 54 18.48 4.23 -7.20
N ALA A 55 18.19 2.93 -7.14
CA ALA A 55 18.57 2.04 -6.04
C ALA A 55 20.10 1.85 -5.93
#